data_AF-A0A1J1ILV1-F1
#
_entry.id   AF-A0A1J1ILV1-F1
#
_cell.length_a   1.000
_cell.length_b   1.000
_cell.length_c   1.000
_cell.angle_alpha   90.00
_cell.angle_beta   90.00
_cell.angle_gamma   90.00
#
_symmetry.space_group_name_H-M   'P 1'
#
loop_
_entity.id
_entity.type
_entity.pdbx_description
1 polymer ?
#
loop_
_entity_poly.entity_id
_entity_poly.type
_entity_poly.pdbx_seq_one_letter_code
_entity_poly.pdbx_strand_id
1 'polypeptide(L)'
;MDDHKVSRDNKVSRDAAKKTQLYKHWVRPRFLQYNYMYDYRLNYYDDVIDYLNKKDRGVKIEPPKPQTWAERVLRTVKDKPHSSCYEAYEAEHCSKRSNKLKITITNQINSYNYHSKGYTNRKYASIL
;
A
#
# COMPACT_ATOMS: atom_id res chain seq x y z
N MET A 1 63.72 27.55 -5.46
CA MET A 1 62.55 27.82 -4.62
C MET A 1 61.53 28.42 -5.55
N ASP A 2 60.55 27.62 -5.99
CA ASP A 2 59.26 28.08 -6.53
C ASP A 2 58.35 26.86 -6.64
N ASP A 3 57.18 27.00 -6.05
CA ASP A 3 56.11 26.03 -5.91
C ASP A 3 55.45 25.70 -7.25
N HIS A 4 54.99 24.45 -7.45
CA HIS A 4 53.67 24.22 -8.05
C HIS A 4 53.15 22.81 -7.71
N LYS A 5 52.29 22.81 -6.69
CA LYS A 5 51.35 21.76 -6.31
C LYS A 5 50.25 21.70 -7.39
N VAL A 6 50.19 20.62 -8.17
CA VAL A 6 49.01 20.32 -9.01
C VAL A 6 48.34 19.05 -8.49
N SER A 7 47.21 19.32 -7.82
CA SER A 7 46.16 18.40 -7.40
C SER A 7 45.92 17.29 -8.42
N ARG A 8 46.11 16.04 -7.99
CA ARG A 8 45.51 14.85 -8.62
C ARG A 8 44.32 14.41 -7.78
N ASP A 9 43.37 15.31 -7.56
CA ASP A 9 42.11 14.96 -6.93
C ASP A 9 41.14 14.40 -7.97
N ASN A 10 40.78 13.14 -7.75
CA ASN A 10 39.42 12.63 -7.88
C ASN A 10 38.68 12.94 -9.20
N LYS A 11 39.14 12.32 -10.29
CA LYS A 11 38.21 11.93 -11.38
C LYS A 11 37.53 10.61 -11.04
N VAL A 12 36.88 10.55 -9.87
CA VAL A 12 35.92 9.48 -9.57
C VAL A 12 34.80 9.62 -10.58
N SER A 13 34.59 8.56 -11.34
CA SER A 13 33.63 8.42 -12.43
C SER A 13 32.22 8.90 -12.03
N ARG A 14 31.92 10.17 -12.34
CA ARG A 14 30.56 10.72 -12.22
C ARG A 14 29.55 10.01 -13.14
N ASP A 15 30.04 9.20 -14.07
CA ASP A 15 29.25 8.49 -15.06
C ASP A 15 28.87 7.05 -14.63
N ALA A 16 29.42 6.53 -13.53
CA ALA A 16 29.09 5.18 -13.05
C ALA A 16 27.76 5.10 -12.28
N ALA A 17 27.11 6.24 -11.98
CA ALA A 17 25.99 6.32 -11.05
C ALA A 17 24.63 6.59 -11.70
N LYS A 18 24.45 6.33 -13.00
CA LYS A 18 23.11 6.32 -13.62
C LYS A 18 22.91 5.02 -14.37
N LYS A 19 22.60 3.95 -13.61
CA LYS A 19 22.02 2.73 -14.19
C LYS A 19 20.66 3.11 -14.75
N THR A 20 20.60 3.39 -16.05
CA THR A 20 19.37 3.68 -16.77
C THR A 20 18.52 2.42 -16.77
N GLN A 21 17.65 2.25 -15.78
CA GLN A 21 16.61 1.22 -15.83
C GLN A 21 15.60 1.62 -16.90
N LEU A 22 15.89 1.27 -18.16
CA LEU A 22 14.84 1.21 -19.18
C LEU A 22 13.84 0.12 -18.74
N TYR A 23 12.55 0.40 -18.96
CA TYR A 23 11.46 -0.58 -18.81
C TYR A 23 11.07 -0.99 -17.37
N LYS A 24 10.95 -0.02 -16.44
CA LYS A 24 10.43 -0.27 -15.08
C LYS A 24 9.06 -0.98 -15.03
N HIS A 25 8.23 -0.85 -16.07
CA HIS A 25 6.91 -1.48 -16.14
C HIS A 25 6.94 -2.99 -16.45
N TRP A 26 8.07 -3.52 -16.93
CA TRP A 26 8.29 -4.97 -17.12
C TRP A 26 8.96 -5.64 -15.91
N VAL A 27 9.45 -4.84 -14.95
CA VAL A 27 10.01 -5.36 -13.71
C VAL A 27 8.87 -5.82 -12.82
N ARG A 28 8.80 -7.14 -12.54
CA ARG A 28 7.83 -7.73 -11.61
C ARG A 28 7.85 -6.94 -10.29
N PRO A 29 6.76 -6.27 -9.89
CA PRO A 29 6.77 -5.48 -8.66
C PRO A 29 6.90 -6.41 -7.45
N ARG A 30 7.97 -6.25 -6.68
CA ARG A 30 8.23 -7.06 -5.48
C ARG A 30 7.23 -6.83 -4.34
N PHE A 31 6.43 -5.76 -4.44
CA PHE A 31 5.45 -5.35 -3.43
C PHE A 31 3.99 -5.69 -3.81
N LEU A 32 3.73 -6.28 -4.99
CA LEU A 32 2.38 -6.67 -5.44
C LEU A 32 1.95 -8.08 -5.00
N GLN A 33 2.56 -8.60 -3.94
CA GLN A 33 2.00 -9.79 -3.31
C GLN A 33 0.79 -9.33 -2.51
N TYR A 34 -0.39 -9.42 -3.12
CA TYR A 34 -1.64 -9.18 -2.42
C TYR A 34 -1.66 -10.07 -1.18
N ASN A 35 -1.82 -9.48 0.00
CA ASN A 35 -1.92 -10.22 1.25
C ASN A 35 -3.03 -11.27 1.22
N TYR A 36 -4.06 -11.01 0.40
CA TYR A 36 -5.08 -11.97 0.01
C TYR A 36 -4.52 -13.35 -0.38
N MET A 37 -3.41 -13.44 -1.12
CA MET A 37 -2.82 -14.72 -1.52
C MET A 37 -2.23 -15.49 -0.33
N TYR A 38 -1.67 -14.77 0.65
CA TYR A 38 -1.17 -15.37 1.88
C TYR A 38 -2.30 -15.82 2.80
N ASP A 39 -3.33 -14.98 2.95
CA ASP A 39 -4.53 -15.31 3.73
C ASP A 39 -5.28 -16.49 3.09
N TYR A 40 -5.37 -16.55 1.76
CA TYR A 40 -5.96 -17.69 1.05
C TYR A 40 -5.20 -18.99 1.33
N ARG A 41 -3.87 -18.96 1.23
CA ARG A 41 -3.03 -20.13 1.51
C ARG A 41 -3.29 -20.65 2.92
N LEU A 42 -3.24 -19.75 3.89
CA LEU A 42 -3.43 -20.06 5.31
C LEU A 42 -4.81 -20.67 5.58
N ASN A 43 -5.86 -20.04 5.05
CA ASN A 43 -7.25 -20.45 5.30
C ASN A 43 -7.67 -21.73 4.60
N TYR A 44 -7.10 -22.00 3.42
CA TYR A 44 -7.51 -23.14 2.60
C TYR A 44 -6.67 -24.38 2.87
N TYR A 45 -5.35 -24.24 3.02
CA TYR A 45 -4.45 -25.38 3.06
C TYR A 45 -4.00 -25.77 4.47
N ASP A 46 -3.84 -24.84 5.42
CA ASP A 46 -3.19 -25.17 6.69
C ASP A 46 -3.93 -26.26 7.47
N ASP A 47 -5.27 -26.21 7.54
CA ASP A 47 -6.06 -27.24 8.23
C ASP A 47 -5.84 -28.66 7.64
N VAL A 48 -5.70 -28.74 6.32
CA VAL A 48 -5.51 -30.01 5.59
C VAL A 48 -4.07 -30.49 5.74
N ILE A 49 -3.11 -29.58 5.64
CA ILE A 49 -1.68 -29.87 5.84
C ILE A 49 -1.47 -30.41 7.26
N ASP A 50 -2.07 -29.78 8.26
CA ASP A 50 -1.97 -30.22 9.65
C ASP A 50 -2.61 -31.59 9.88
N TYR A 51 -3.74 -31.84 9.24
CA TYR A 51 -4.38 -33.15 9.25
C TYR A 51 -3.46 -34.24 8.68
N LEU A 52 -2.88 -34.01 7.49
CA LEU A 52 -1.97 -34.95 6.83
C LEU A 52 -0.70 -35.17 7.66
N ASN A 53 -0.08 -34.10 8.16
CA ASN A 53 1.12 -34.19 8.99
C ASN A 53 0.89 -35.02 10.26
N LYS A 54 -0.27 -34.88 10.90
CA LYS A 54 -0.61 -35.65 12.12
C LYS A 54 -0.95 -37.10 11.78
N LYS A 55 -1.63 -37.34 10.67
CA LYS A 55 -1.93 -38.69 10.15
C LYS A 55 -0.64 -39.46 9.84
N ASP A 56 0.33 -38.83 9.21
CA ASP A 56 1.63 -39.44 8.89
C ASP A 56 2.43 -39.80 10.14
N ARG A 57 2.25 -39.05 11.24
CA ARG A 57 2.83 -39.35 12.56
C ARG A 57 2.07 -40.45 13.33
N GLY A 58 1.00 -41.01 12.75
CA GLY A 58 0.16 -42.02 13.41
C GLY A 58 -0.76 -41.47 14.49
N VAL A 59 -0.92 -40.15 14.59
CA VAL A 59 -1.85 -39.53 15.55
C VAL A 59 -3.27 -39.68 15.00
N LYS A 60 -4.16 -40.32 15.77
CA LYS A 60 -5.59 -40.37 15.44
C LYS A 60 -6.17 -38.97 15.58
N ILE A 61 -6.49 -38.35 14.44
CA ILE A 61 -7.15 -37.05 14.38
C ILE A 61 -8.34 -37.09 13.44
N GLU A 62 -9.38 -36.36 13.79
CA GLU A 62 -10.55 -36.17 12.95
C GLU A 62 -10.19 -35.31 11.72
N PRO A 63 -10.80 -35.57 10.55
CA PRO A 63 -10.62 -34.74 9.38
C PRO A 63 -11.12 -33.31 9.64
N PRO A 64 -10.54 -32.30 8.97
CA PRO A 64 -10.96 -30.91 9.14
C PRO A 64 -12.44 -30.76 8.75
N LYS A 65 -13.19 -30.01 9.55
CA LYS A 65 -14.62 -29.80 9.30
C LYS A 65 -14.83 -29.11 7.95
N PRO A 66 -15.87 -29.49 7.19
CA PRO A 66 -16.25 -28.74 6.01
C PRO A 66 -16.67 -27.34 6.45
N GLN A 67 -16.03 -26.34 5.87
CA GLN A 67 -16.27 -24.92 6.15
C GLN A 67 -16.28 -24.16 4.85
N THR A 68 -17.21 -23.21 4.74
CA THR A 68 -17.29 -22.30 3.61
C THR A 68 -16.12 -21.32 3.64
N TRP A 69 -15.82 -20.72 2.48
CA TRP A 69 -14.79 -19.68 2.38
C TRP A 69 -15.05 -18.52 3.36
N ALA A 70 -16.31 -18.09 3.49
CA ALA A 70 -16.69 -17.01 4.39
C ALA A 70 -16.38 -17.34 5.85
N GLU A 71 -16.69 -18.55 6.31
CA GLU A 71 -16.39 -19.01 7.67
C GLU A 71 -14.88 -19.04 7.95
N ARG A 72 -14.09 -19.49 6.96
CA ARG A 72 -12.63 -19.52 7.06
C ARG A 72 -12.03 -18.13 7.17
N VAL A 73 -12.51 -17.18 6.38
CA VAL A 73 -12.10 -15.77 6.45
C VAL A 73 -12.47 -15.15 7.80
N LEU A 74 -13.68 -15.41 8.30
CA LEU A 74 -14.12 -14.92 9.60
C LEU A 74 -13.25 -15.46 10.75
N ARG A 75 -12.76 -16.70 10.64
CA ARG A 75 -11.80 -17.27 11.59
C ARG A 75 -10.49 -16.48 11.60
N THR A 76 -9.88 -16.22 10.44
CA THR A 76 -8.63 -15.44 10.36
C THR A 76 -8.77 -14.05 10.96
N VAL A 77 -9.92 -13.41 10.77
CA VAL A 77 -10.21 -12.08 11.31
C VAL A 77 -10.34 -12.11 12.83
N LYS A 78 -10.93 -13.17 13.40
CA LYS A 78 -11.07 -13.36 14.85
C LYS A 78 -9.76 -13.76 15.53
N ASP A 79 -8.96 -14.61 14.87
CA ASP A 79 -7.73 -15.18 15.44
C ASP A 79 -6.54 -14.21 15.34
N LYS A 80 -6.59 -13.22 14.45
CA LYS A 80 -5.64 -12.11 14.43
C LYS A 80 -5.94 -11.24 15.67
N PRO A 81 -5.02 -11.12 16.66
CA PRO A 81 -5.17 -10.10 17.68
C PRO A 81 -5.29 -8.75 16.97
N HIS A 82 -6.00 -7.80 17.58
CA HIS A 82 -6.20 -6.41 17.12
C HIS A 82 -4.86 -5.61 17.08
N SER A 83 -3.78 -6.23 16.62
CA SER A 83 -2.40 -5.79 16.64
C SER A 83 -1.97 -5.35 15.24
N SER A 84 -2.29 -4.10 14.95
CA SER A 84 -1.30 -3.04 14.75
C SER A 84 -0.20 -3.18 13.67
N CYS A 85 -0.47 -3.81 12.53
CA CYS A 85 0.30 -3.45 11.32
C CYS A 85 -0.52 -3.43 10.04
N TYR A 86 -1.50 -4.33 9.88
CA TYR A 86 -2.27 -4.41 8.64
C TYR A 86 -3.42 -3.40 8.57
N GLU A 87 -4.24 -3.30 9.62
CA GLU A 87 -5.22 -2.21 9.74
C GLU A 87 -4.53 -0.86 9.84
N ALA A 88 -3.37 -0.76 10.49
CA ALA A 88 -2.60 0.47 10.52
C ALA A 88 -2.12 0.88 9.12
N TYR A 89 -1.60 -0.06 8.30
CA TYR A 89 -1.16 0.19 6.92
C TYR A 89 -2.31 0.56 5.98
N GLU A 90 -3.41 -0.19 6.02
CA GLU A 90 -4.64 0.13 5.27
C GLU A 90 -5.28 1.44 5.75
N ALA A 91 -5.36 1.69 7.05
CA ALA A 91 -5.88 2.95 7.59
C ALA A 91 -4.96 4.12 7.23
N GLU A 92 -3.63 4.00 7.28
CA GLU A 92 -2.71 5.08 6.90
C GLU A 92 -2.77 5.37 5.39
N HIS A 93 -2.83 4.33 4.54
CA HIS A 93 -2.84 4.52 3.09
C HIS A 93 -4.22 4.88 2.52
N CYS A 94 -5.29 4.32 3.07
CA CYS A 94 -6.66 4.73 2.77
C CYS A 94 -6.92 6.16 3.28
N SER A 95 -6.46 6.51 4.50
CA SER A 95 -6.58 7.87 5.04
C SER A 95 -5.79 8.89 4.23
N LYS A 96 -4.53 8.63 3.84
CA LYS A 96 -3.74 9.56 3.02
C LYS A 96 -4.35 9.80 1.64
N ARG A 97 -4.84 8.74 0.97
CA ARG A 97 -5.50 8.86 -0.35
C ARG A 97 -6.87 9.55 -0.24
N SER A 98 -7.65 9.21 0.78
CA SER A 98 -8.94 9.83 1.12
C SER A 98 -8.77 11.31 1.46
N ASN A 99 -7.78 11.67 2.28
CA ASN A 99 -7.53 13.06 2.67
C ASN A 99 -7.05 13.91 1.48
N LYS A 100 -6.18 13.38 0.62
CA LYS A 100 -5.79 14.09 -0.61
C LYS A 100 -6.99 14.36 -1.52
N LEU A 101 -7.88 13.37 -1.68
CA LEU A 101 -9.12 13.54 -2.44
C LEU A 101 -10.05 14.57 -1.79
N LYS A 102 -10.27 14.47 -0.47
CA LYS A 102 -11.06 15.44 0.31
C LYS A 102 -10.52 16.85 0.13
N ILE A 103 -9.23 17.08 0.37
CA ILE A 103 -8.58 18.40 0.20
C ILE A 103 -8.77 18.93 -1.23
N THR A 104 -8.63 18.06 -2.25
CA THR A 104 -8.81 18.47 -3.66
C THR A 104 -10.25 18.90 -3.94
N ILE A 105 -11.23 18.12 -3.48
CA ILE A 105 -12.66 18.43 -3.64
C ILE A 105 -13.00 19.73 -2.89
N THR A 106 -12.56 19.89 -1.65
CA THR A 106 -12.82 21.09 -0.85
C THR A 106 -12.20 22.34 -1.48
N ASN A 107 -10.98 22.25 -2.01
CA ASN A 107 -10.32 23.38 -2.70
C ASN A 107 -11.05 23.77 -3.99
N GLN A 108 -11.54 22.79 -4.76
CA GLN A 108 -12.35 23.05 -5.95
C GLN A 108 -13.67 23.76 -5.59
N ILE A 109 -14.37 23.28 -4.56
CA ILE A 109 -15.61 23.90 -4.07
C ILE A 109 -15.36 25.34 -3.59
N ASN A 110 -14.27 25.58 -2.86
CA ASN A 110 -13.93 26.93 -2.36
C ASN A 110 -13.59 27.90 -3.50
N SER A 111 -12.85 27.46 -4.52
CA SER A 111 -12.57 28.27 -5.71
C SER A 111 -13.86 28.61 -6.48
N TYR A 112 -14.77 27.63 -6.63
CA TYR A 112 -16.07 27.84 -7.26
C TYR A 112 -16.94 28.82 -6.46
N ASN A 113 -16.95 28.71 -5.13
CA ASN A 113 -17.64 29.64 -4.25
C ASN A 113 -17.08 31.06 -4.34
N TYR A 114 -15.76 31.23 -4.41
CA TYR A 114 -15.13 32.54 -4.56
C TYR A 114 -15.55 33.21 -5.88
N HIS A 115 -15.47 32.48 -6.99
CA HIS A 115 -15.84 33.02 -8.30
C HIS A 115 -17.34 33.27 -8.44
N SER A 116 -18.18 32.36 -7.94
CA SER A 116 -19.64 32.52 -7.96
C SER A 116 -20.07 33.70 -7.10
N LYS A 117 -19.60 33.81 -5.85
CA LYS A 117 -19.91 34.95 -4.98
C LYS A 117 -19.39 36.27 -5.57
N GLY A 118 -18.16 36.29 -6.09
CA GLY A 118 -17.60 37.48 -6.73
C GLY A 118 -18.39 37.93 -7.97
N TYR A 119 -18.81 36.99 -8.82
CA TYR A 119 -19.66 37.28 -9.98
C TYR A 119 -21.04 37.80 -9.55
N THR A 120 -21.66 37.14 -8.56
CA THR A 120 -22.99 37.51 -8.06
C THR A 120 -22.95 38.90 -7.45
N ASN A 121 -21.97 39.18 -6.59
CA ASN A 121 -21.77 40.51 -6.02
C ASN A 121 -21.53 41.55 -7.12
N ARG A 122 -20.66 41.30 -8.12
CA ARG A 122 -20.42 42.27 -9.20
C ARG A 122 -21.65 42.53 -10.08
N LYS A 123 -22.42 41.49 -10.40
CA LYS A 123 -23.58 41.59 -11.29
C LYS A 123 -24.80 42.21 -10.62
N TYR A 124 -24.98 41.93 -9.34
CA TYR A 124 -26.15 42.33 -8.58
C TYR A 124 -25.86 43.43 -7.53
N ALA A 125 -24.64 43.96 -7.44
CA ALA A 125 -24.28 45.04 -6.49
C ALA A 125 -25.10 46.33 -6.64
N SER A 126 -25.75 46.55 -7.79
CA SER A 126 -26.59 47.74 -7.98
C SER A 126 -28.03 47.54 -7.50
N ILE A 127 -28.42 46.30 -7.20
CA ILE A 127 -29.80 45.90 -6.85
C ILE A 127 -29.89 45.22 -5.47
N LEU A 128 -28.75 44.91 -4.87
CA LEU A 128 -28.54 44.44 -3.49
C LEU A 128 -27.89 45.57 -2.69
#